data_AF-A0AB34GW98-F1
#
_entry.id   AF-A0AB34GW98-F1
#
_cell.length_a   1.000
_cell.length_b   1.000
_cell.length_c   1.000
_cell.angle_alpha   90.00
_cell.angle_beta   90.00
_cell.angle_gamma   90.00
#
_symmetry.space_group_name_H-M   'P 1'
#
loop_
_entity.id
_entity.type
_entity.pdbx_description
1 polymer ?
#
loop_
_entity_poly.entity_id
_entity_poly.type
_entity_poly.pdbx_seq_one_letter_code
_entity_poly.pdbx_strand_id
1 'polypeptide(L)'
;MCGAFRKPQSKVARVHIGQVIKSIRTKLQNKEHVIEALCRAKFKFPGHQKIHISKKWGFTKFNAYEFENMVAGKRLIPDGCGGKHIPSRGPWKHGGPCTGESLGAVPSLLMPTDKSYFLVKKKKKMKEIICQE
;
A
#
# COMPACT_ATOMS: atom_id res chain seq x y z
N MET A 1 -38.65 22.36 -20.08
CA MET A 1 -37.99 21.38 -20.97
C MET A 1 -38.46 19.99 -20.58
N CYS A 2 -39.30 19.34 -21.38
CA CYS A 2 -39.83 18.01 -21.08
C CYS A 2 -38.93 16.93 -21.72
N GLY A 3 -38.58 15.87 -20.97
CA GLY A 3 -37.81 14.72 -21.51
C GLY A 3 -36.28 14.87 -21.53
N ALA A 4 -35.66 15.44 -20.49
CA ALA A 4 -34.21 15.73 -20.46
C ALA A 4 -33.30 14.54 -20.04
N PHE A 5 -33.84 13.33 -19.85
CA PHE A 5 -33.02 12.16 -19.48
C PHE A 5 -32.20 11.68 -20.68
N ARG A 6 -30.87 11.61 -20.51
CA ARG A 6 -29.93 11.26 -21.58
C ARG A 6 -29.48 9.81 -21.51
N LYS A 7 -28.97 9.32 -22.64
CA LYS A 7 -28.22 8.06 -22.73
C LYS A 7 -26.89 8.16 -21.95
N PRO A 8 -26.35 7.04 -21.44
CA PRO A 8 -25.09 7.05 -20.70
C PRO A 8 -23.92 7.50 -21.59
N GLN A 9 -23.08 8.41 -21.10
CA GLN A 9 -21.96 8.97 -21.85
C GLN A 9 -20.63 8.27 -21.55
N SER A 10 -20.24 8.19 -20.27
CA SER A 10 -18.97 7.61 -19.84
C SER A 10 -19.01 7.17 -18.38
N LYS A 11 -17.99 6.41 -17.95
CA LYS A 11 -17.79 6.00 -16.56
C LYS A 11 -16.82 6.96 -15.87
N VAL A 12 -17.06 7.25 -14.59
CA VAL A 12 -16.21 8.11 -13.76
C VAL A 12 -15.98 7.45 -12.41
N ALA A 13 -14.74 7.52 -11.89
CA ALA A 13 -14.42 7.11 -10.54
C ALA A 13 -14.70 8.24 -9.54
N ARG A 14 -15.55 8.00 -8.55
CA ARG A 14 -15.82 8.96 -7.46
C ARG A 14 -14.75 8.82 -6.39
N VAL A 15 -14.00 9.91 -6.14
CA VAL A 15 -12.89 9.92 -5.18
C VAL A 15 -13.15 10.92 -4.05
N HIS A 16 -13.19 10.39 -2.82
CA HIS A 16 -13.35 11.16 -1.60
C HIS A 16 -12.03 11.81 -1.15
N ILE A 17 -12.14 12.79 -0.26
CA ILE A 17 -10.97 13.42 0.37
C ILE A 17 -10.28 12.39 1.28
N GLY A 18 -8.96 12.27 1.19
CA GLY A 18 -8.20 11.28 1.95
C GLY A 18 -8.15 9.90 1.31
N GLN A 19 -8.88 9.67 0.21
CA GLN A 19 -8.81 8.41 -0.53
C GLN A 19 -7.55 8.35 -1.38
N VAL A 20 -6.92 7.18 -1.37
CA VAL A 20 -5.77 6.85 -2.22
C VAL A 20 -6.24 6.59 -3.64
N ILE A 21 -5.63 7.25 -4.62
CA ILE A 21 -5.91 7.07 -6.06
C ILE A 21 -4.97 6.05 -6.68
N LYS A 22 -3.66 6.22 -6.44
CA LYS A 22 -2.61 5.35 -6.98
C LYS A 22 -1.62 5.01 -5.89
N SER A 23 -1.22 3.74 -5.82
CA SER A 23 -0.24 3.21 -4.88
C SER A 23 0.89 2.49 -5.61
N ILE A 24 2.13 2.75 -5.23
CA ILE A 24 3.32 2.10 -5.82
C ILE A 24 4.16 1.51 -4.69
N ARG A 25 4.66 0.27 -4.87
CA ARG A 25 5.66 -0.38 -4.01
C ARG A 25 6.98 -0.47 -4.76
N THR A 26 8.07 -0.10 -4.11
CA THR A 26 9.43 -0.20 -4.66
C THR A 26 10.42 -0.34 -3.51
N LYS A 27 11.61 -0.85 -3.84
CA LYS A 27 12.80 -0.77 -2.98
C LYS A 27 13.13 0.67 -2.63
N LEU A 28 13.78 0.88 -1.48
CA LEU A 28 14.18 2.21 -1.00
C LEU A 28 15.06 3.00 -1.97
N GLN A 29 15.91 2.31 -2.75
CA GLN A 29 16.81 2.91 -3.75
C GLN A 29 16.06 3.73 -4.80
N ASN A 30 14.85 3.32 -5.19
CA ASN A 30 14.10 3.95 -6.29
C ASN A 30 13.14 5.04 -5.81
N LYS A 31 13.29 5.52 -4.56
CA LYS A 31 12.36 6.47 -3.92
C LYS A 31 12.16 7.74 -4.75
N GLU A 32 13.25 8.31 -5.24
CA GLU A 32 13.24 9.60 -5.95
C GLU A 32 12.53 9.47 -7.30
N HIS A 33 12.83 8.40 -8.04
CA HIS A 33 12.18 8.10 -9.31
C HIS A 33 10.66 7.91 -9.16
N VAL A 34 10.21 7.28 -8.07
CA VAL A 34 8.77 7.09 -7.82
C VAL A 34 8.08 8.42 -7.50
N ILE A 35 8.73 9.29 -6.72
CA ILE A 35 8.20 10.61 -6.40
C ILE A 35 8.04 11.43 -7.68
N GLU A 36 9.04 11.44 -8.56
CA GLU A 36 8.98 12.14 -9.83
C GLU A 36 7.88 11.58 -10.76
N ALA A 37 7.77 10.26 -10.86
CA ALA A 37 6.73 9.61 -11.64
C ALA A 37 5.31 9.97 -11.15
N LEU A 38 5.12 10.03 -9.82
CA LEU A 38 3.85 10.45 -9.22
C LEU A 38 3.58 11.95 -9.39
N CYS A 39 4.62 12.80 -9.36
CA CYS A 39 4.50 14.22 -9.70
C CYS A 39 4.00 14.39 -11.15
N ARG A 40 4.59 13.67 -12.10
CA ARG A 40 4.16 13.69 -13.51
C ARG A 40 2.73 13.17 -13.69
N ALA A 41 2.38 12.08 -12.99
CA ALA A 41 1.03 11.51 -13.04
C ALA A 41 -0.03 12.45 -12.44
N LYS A 42 0.32 13.22 -11.40
CA LYS A 42 -0.57 14.19 -10.73
C LYS A 42 -1.15 15.20 -11.72
N PHE A 43 -0.38 15.66 -12.72
CA PHE A 43 -0.85 16.63 -13.72
C PHE A 43 -2.01 16.13 -14.59
N LYS A 44 -2.22 14.81 -14.68
CA LYS A 44 -3.34 14.24 -15.43
C LYS A 44 -4.66 14.23 -14.63
N PHE A 45 -4.61 14.51 -13.32
CA PHE A 45 -5.80 14.51 -12.46
C PHE A 45 -6.25 15.93 -12.14
N PRO A 46 -7.55 16.25 -12.27
CA PRO A 46 -8.07 17.57 -11.92
C PRO A 46 -8.06 17.78 -10.39
N GLY A 47 -7.76 19.01 -9.97
CA GLY A 47 -7.72 19.42 -8.57
C GLY A 47 -6.37 19.19 -7.87
N HIS A 48 -6.36 19.27 -6.54
CA HIS A 48 -5.12 19.18 -5.76
C HIS A 48 -4.94 17.81 -5.10
N GLN A 49 -3.97 17.03 -5.58
CA GLN A 49 -3.53 15.78 -4.97
C GLN A 49 -2.15 15.93 -4.29
N LYS A 50 -1.91 15.13 -3.25
CA LYS A 50 -0.64 15.08 -2.52
C LYS A 50 0.01 13.73 -2.69
N ILE A 51 1.33 13.71 -2.74
CA ILE A 51 2.12 12.47 -2.66
C ILE A 51 2.42 12.24 -1.18
N HIS A 52 2.15 11.04 -0.70
CA HIS A 52 2.42 10.63 0.68
C HIS A 52 3.29 9.38 0.68
N ILE A 53 4.29 9.35 1.56
CA ILE A 53 5.13 8.19 1.79
C ILE A 53 4.57 7.47 3.01
N SER A 54 4.15 6.23 2.81
CA SER A 54 3.59 5.38 3.87
C SER A 54 4.66 4.92 4.86
N LYS A 55 4.24 4.69 6.10
CA LYS A 55 5.01 3.97 7.12
C LYS A 55 4.78 2.45 7.05
N LYS A 56 3.69 2.02 6.42
CA LYS A 56 3.33 0.60 6.30
C LYS A 56 4.27 -0.15 5.38
N TRP A 57 4.42 -1.45 5.63
CA TRP A 57 5.21 -2.33 4.77
C TRP A 57 4.45 -2.64 3.48
N GLY A 58 4.83 -2.00 2.37
CA GLY A 58 4.20 -2.18 1.07
C GLY A 58 2.69 -1.92 1.12
N PHE A 59 1.90 -2.89 0.65
CA PHE A 59 0.43 -2.83 0.65
C PHE A 59 -0.20 -3.61 1.81
N THR A 60 0.59 -3.98 2.82
CA THR A 60 0.07 -4.67 4.00
C THR A 60 -0.60 -3.68 4.96
N LYS A 61 -1.32 -4.24 5.93
CA LYS A 61 -1.95 -3.45 7.01
C LYS A 61 -0.94 -3.05 8.09
N PHE A 62 0.18 -3.76 8.19
CA PHE A 62 1.17 -3.65 9.26
C PHE A 62 2.16 -2.52 9.03
N ASN A 63 2.68 -1.98 10.14
CA ASN A 63 3.81 -1.07 10.08
C ASN A 63 5.10 -1.84 9.71
N ALA A 64 6.13 -1.14 9.20
CA ALA A 64 7.41 -1.79 8.86
C ALA A 64 8.03 -2.54 10.06
N TYR A 65 8.07 -1.91 11.24
CA TYR A 65 8.59 -2.51 12.46
C TYR A 65 7.80 -3.74 12.94
N GLU A 66 6.47 -3.68 12.90
CA GLU A 66 5.61 -4.80 13.27
C GLU A 66 5.79 -5.98 12.31
N PHE A 67 5.97 -5.68 11.03
CA PHE A 67 6.18 -6.70 10.00
C PHE A 67 7.51 -7.44 10.22
N GLU A 68 8.59 -6.72 10.53
CA GLU A 68 9.88 -7.33 10.87
C GLU A 68 9.78 -8.28 12.08
N ASN A 69 9.10 -7.86 13.14
CA ASN A 69 8.84 -8.71 14.32
C ASN A 69 8.01 -9.96 13.97
N MET A 70 7.02 -9.81 13.09
CA MET A 70 6.19 -10.92 12.62
C MET A 70 6.93 -11.92 11.75
N VAL A 71 7.86 -11.45 10.91
CA VAL A 71 8.75 -12.29 10.11
C VAL A 71 9.73 -13.03 11.02
N ALA A 72 10.36 -12.34 11.98
CA ALA A 72 11.23 -12.96 12.98
C ALA A 72 10.49 -14.01 13.81
N GLY A 73 9.24 -13.74 14.17
CA GLY A 73 8.35 -14.68 14.87
C GLY A 73 7.76 -15.79 14.01
N LYS A 74 8.10 -15.89 12.71
CA LYS A 74 7.58 -16.87 11.74
C LYS A 74 6.04 -16.95 11.69
N ARG A 75 5.36 -15.82 11.91
CA ARG A 75 3.88 -15.73 11.92
C ARG A 75 3.27 -15.33 10.57
N LEU A 76 4.08 -15.25 9.53
CA LEU A 76 3.68 -14.86 8.18
C LEU A 76 3.93 -16.02 7.21
N ILE A 77 2.88 -16.39 6.48
CA ILE A 77 2.96 -17.34 5.38
C ILE A 77 3.02 -16.53 4.08
N PRO A 78 4.04 -16.71 3.22
CA PRO A 78 4.11 -16.01 1.95
C PRO A 78 3.03 -16.54 0.98
N ASP A 79 2.28 -15.62 0.36
CA ASP A 79 1.25 -15.93 -0.66
C ASP A 79 1.58 -15.22 -1.98
N GLY A 80 2.80 -15.44 -2.48
CA GLY A 80 3.31 -14.83 -3.69
C GLY A 80 3.49 -13.31 -3.55
N CYS A 81 2.43 -12.55 -3.83
CA CYS A 81 2.46 -11.08 -3.82
C CYS A 81 2.26 -10.48 -2.42
N GLY A 82 1.57 -11.20 -1.54
CA GLY A 82 1.26 -10.78 -0.16
C GLY A 82 1.72 -11.81 0.87
N GLY A 83 1.29 -11.61 2.12
CA GLY A 83 1.49 -12.58 3.18
C GLY A 83 0.25 -12.75 4.04
N LYS A 84 -0.12 -13.99 4.33
CA LYS A 84 -1.15 -14.35 5.31
C LYS A 84 -0.56 -14.30 6.71
N HIS A 85 -1.23 -13.56 7.59
CA HIS A 85 -0.96 -13.57 9.02
C HIS A 85 -1.58 -14.82 9.65
N ILE A 86 -0.81 -15.57 10.44
CA ILE A 86 -1.33 -16.70 11.23
C ILE A 86 -1.98 -16.15 12.51
N PRO A 87 -3.32 -16.17 12.64
CA PRO A 87 -3.99 -15.68 13.85
C PRO A 87 -3.71 -16.62 15.03
N SER A 88 -3.70 -16.07 16.25
CA SER A 88 -3.59 -16.87 17.48
C SER A 88 -4.84 -17.68 17.81
N ARG A 89 -5.94 -17.45 17.07
CA ARG A 89 -7.24 -18.12 17.26
C ARG A 89 -7.69 -18.76 15.95
N GLY A 90 -8.16 -20.00 16.02
CA GLY A 90 -8.72 -20.73 14.88
C GLY A 90 -8.57 -22.24 15.03
N PRO A 91 -9.26 -23.04 14.20
CA PRO A 91 -9.09 -24.48 14.15
C PRO A 91 -7.64 -24.84 13.81
N TRP A 92 -7.02 -25.69 14.62
CA TRP A 92 -5.66 -26.19 14.42
C TRP A 92 -5.64 -27.14 13.23
N LYS A 93 -5.56 -26.61 12.00
CA LYS A 93 -5.63 -27.41 10.76
C LYS A 93 -4.34 -27.42 9.93
N HIS A 94 -3.41 -26.50 10.19
CA HIS A 94 -2.19 -26.31 9.39
C HIS A 94 -0.92 -26.17 10.25
N GLY A 95 -0.81 -26.96 11.32
CA GLY A 95 0.27 -26.81 12.30
C GLY A 95 0.06 -25.57 13.16
N GLY A 96 0.21 -25.71 14.48
CA GLY A 96 0.05 -24.60 15.42
C GLY A 96 1.11 -23.51 15.25
N PRO A 97 1.27 -22.60 16.23
CA PRO A 97 2.27 -21.52 16.20
C PRO A 97 3.74 -21.97 16.02
N CYS A 98 4.03 -23.27 15.98
CA CYS A 98 5.36 -23.83 15.92
C CYS A 98 5.35 -25.19 15.19
N THR A 99 5.39 -25.23 13.86
CA THR A 99 5.98 -26.37 13.15
C THR A 99 6.88 -25.83 12.06
N GLY A 100 8.18 -25.96 12.29
CA GLY A 100 9.24 -25.42 11.46
C GLY A 100 9.40 -26.20 10.18
N GLU A 101 8.65 -25.84 9.15
CA GLU A 101 8.89 -26.11 7.73
C GLU A 101 8.13 -24.97 7.00
N SER A 102 8.69 -24.03 6.27
CA SER A 102 10.02 -23.78 5.79
C SER A 102 10.11 -22.27 5.52
N LEU A 103 10.79 -21.51 6.39
CA LEU A 103 11.71 -20.50 5.87
C LEU A 103 13.06 -21.19 5.65
N GLY A 104 13.03 -22.31 4.91
CA GLY A 104 14.20 -22.77 4.20
C GLY A 104 14.44 -21.72 3.14
N ALA A 105 15.48 -20.92 3.36
CA ALA A 105 16.06 -19.97 2.43
C ALA A 105 15.19 -19.63 1.21
N VAL A 106 14.24 -18.69 1.39
CA VAL A 106 13.93 -17.77 0.29
C VAL A 106 14.27 -16.35 0.74
N PRO A 107 15.56 -16.01 0.88
CA PRO A 107 15.98 -14.64 1.18
C PRO A 107 15.57 -13.66 0.07
N SER A 108 15.15 -14.17 -1.10
CA SER A 108 14.79 -13.40 -2.28
C SER A 108 13.32 -12.96 -2.37
N LEU A 109 12.40 -13.58 -1.62
CA LEU A 109 10.97 -13.22 -1.66
C LEU A 109 10.52 -12.31 -0.52
N LEU A 110 11.36 -12.17 0.51
CA LEU A 110 11.13 -11.31 1.66
C LEU A 110 12.42 -10.52 1.96
N MET A 111 12.77 -9.54 1.12
CA MET A 111 13.68 -8.41 1.41
C MET A 111 13.65 -7.40 0.24
N PRO A 112 13.95 -6.08 0.41
CA PRO A 112 13.74 -5.22 1.58
C PRO A 112 13.09 -3.85 1.20
N THR A 113 12.42 -3.21 2.15
CA THR A 113 12.03 -1.78 2.18
C THR A 113 10.97 -1.30 1.18
N ASP A 114 9.75 -1.83 1.28
CA ASP A 114 8.63 -1.28 0.51
C ASP A 114 8.03 -0.05 1.19
N LYS A 115 8.48 1.15 0.80
CA LYS A 115 7.70 2.37 1.03
C LYS A 115 6.56 2.38 0.02
N SER A 116 5.31 2.34 0.50
CA SER A 116 4.16 2.60 -0.38
C SER A 116 3.97 4.09 -0.58
N TYR A 117 3.95 4.52 -1.84
CA TYR A 117 3.70 5.91 -2.20
C TYR A 117 2.24 6.06 -2.59
N PHE A 118 1.54 7.02 -2.00
CA PHE A 118 0.13 7.25 -2.25
C PHE A 118 -0.11 8.61 -2.86
N LEU A 119 -0.92 8.67 -3.91
CA LEU A 119 -1.52 9.91 -4.37
C LEU A 119 -2.89 10.09 -3.68
N VAL A 120 -3.01 11.11 -2.83
CA VAL A 120 -4.18 11.34 -1.96
C VAL A 120 -4.84 12.68 -2.27
N LYS A 121 -6.17 12.73 -2.38
CA LYS A 121 -6.94 13.97 -2.54
C LYS A 121 -6.97 14.77 -1.22
N LYS A 122 -6.52 16.04 -1.23
CA LYS A 122 -6.26 16.83 -0.01
C LYS A 122 -7.55 17.22 0.75
N LYS A 123 -7.53 17.18 2.10
CA LYS A 123 -8.47 17.90 2.99
C LYS A 123 -7.92 19.32 3.20
N LYS A 124 -8.75 20.37 3.09
CA LYS A 124 -8.36 21.80 3.11
C LYS A 124 -7.37 22.18 4.24
N LYS A 125 -7.30 21.40 5.33
CA LYS A 125 -6.49 21.60 6.53
C LYS A 125 -5.46 20.49 6.85
N MET A 126 -4.76 19.93 5.85
CA MET A 126 -3.55 19.14 6.12
C MET A 126 -2.31 19.90 5.68
N LYS A 127 -1.45 20.19 6.67
CA LYS A 127 -0.12 20.81 6.54
C LYS A 127 0.69 20.18 5.40
N GLU A 128 1.52 20.99 4.77
CA GLU A 128 2.52 20.54 3.80
C GLU A 128 3.35 19.43 4.43
N ILE A 129 3.42 18.30 3.73
CA ILE A 129 4.51 17.34 3.90
C ILE A 129 5.12 17.28 2.51
N ILE A 130 5.74 18.39 2.12
CA ILE A 130 6.92 18.33 1.27
C ILE A 130 8.03 17.97 2.25
N CYS A 131 8.85 16.98 1.90
CA CYS A 131 10.15 16.72 2.53
C CYS A 131 10.23 17.00 4.04
N GLN A 132 9.92 16.02 4.88
CA GLN A 132 10.54 15.99 6.20
C GLN A 132 11.63 14.93 6.14
N GLU A 133 12.87 15.41 6.21
CA GLU A 133 13.99 14.67 6.80
C GLU A 133 13.58 14.00 8.12
#